data_AF-A0A966XJE4-F1
#
_entry.id   AF-A0A966XJE4-F1
#
_cell.length_a   1.000
_cell.length_b   1.000
_cell.length_c   1.000
_cell.angle_alpha   90.00
_cell.angle_beta   90.00
_cell.angle_gamma   90.00
#
_symmetry.space_group_name_H-M   'P 1'
#
loop_
_entity.id
_entity.type
_entity.pdbx_description
1 polymer ?
#
loop_
_entity_poly.entity_id
_entity_poly.type
_entity_poly.pdbx_seq_one_letter_code
_entity_poly.pdbx_strand_id
1 'polypeptide(L)' 'MAGNPISDPEFPKKTVDFIKRHNDAGVPFFVWFNTTHMHFRTYARPQDVGRSGRWQSEYHDVMIYHDECIG' A
#
# COMPACT_ATOMS: atom_id res chain seq x y z
N MET A 1 -0.85 -19.26 11.46
CA MET A 1 -0.85 -17.80 11.60
C MET A 1 0.43 -17.24 10.97
N ALA A 2 0.62 -17.41 9.66
CA ALA A 2 1.75 -16.81 8.95
C ALA A 2 1.24 -15.50 8.37
N GLY A 3 1.69 -14.37 8.92
CA GLY A 3 1.39 -13.05 8.36
C GLY A 3 1.86 -13.02 6.91
N ASN A 4 0.97 -12.61 6.01
CA ASN A 4 1.27 -12.51 4.58
C ASN A 4 2.38 -11.46 4.40
N PRO A 5 3.61 -11.84 4.00
CA PRO A 5 4.79 -11.00 4.24
C PRO A 5 4.96 -9.83 3.26
N ILE A 6 4.05 -9.67 2.28
CA ILE A 6 4.35 -8.88 1.07
C ILE A 6 3.64 -7.53 1.05
N SER A 7 2.71 -7.28 1.98
CA SER A 7 2.13 -5.96 2.17
C SER A 7 1.56 -5.81 3.58
N ASP A 8 2.32 -5.09 4.40
CA ASP A 8 1.87 -4.67 5.71
C ASP A 8 1.29 -3.24 5.59
N PRO A 9 0.04 -2.98 6.03
CA PRO A 9 -0.49 -1.62 6.14
C PRO A 9 0.37 -0.68 7.01
N GLU A 10 1.33 -1.21 7.77
CA GLU A 10 2.32 -0.41 8.49
C GLU A 10 3.20 0.47 7.59
N PHE A 11 3.52 0.09 6.35
CA PHE A 11 4.42 0.88 5.52
C PHE A 11 3.83 2.22 5.09
N PRO A 12 2.61 2.29 4.50
CA PRO A 12 1.95 3.57 4.23
C PRO A 12 1.81 4.43 5.49
N LYS A 13 1.44 3.82 6.62
CA LYS A 13 1.27 4.52 7.89
C LYS A 13 2.58 5.16 8.37
N LYS A 14 3.69 4.42 8.38
CA LYS A 14 5.01 4.93 8.76
C LYS A 14 5.49 6.04 7.82
N THR A 15 5.18 5.94 6.53
CA THR A 15 5.49 6.99 5.56
C THR A 15 4.74 8.28 5.87
N VAL A 16 3.43 8.21 6.10
CA VAL A 16 2.62 9.38 6.49
C VAL A 16 3.12 9.97 7.82
N ASP A 17 3.42 9.14 8.82
CA ASP A 17 3.94 9.59 10.10
C ASP A 17 5.32 10.26 9.97
N PHE A 18 6.17 9.80 9.05
CA PHE A 18 7.44 10.46 8.73
C PHE A 18 7.22 11.84 8.13
N ILE A 19 6.33 11.96 7.15
CA ILE A 19 5.99 13.22 6.47
C ILE A 19 5.48 14.24 7.48
N LYS A 20 4.51 13.85 8.31
CA LYS A 20 3.91 14.74 9.33
C LYS A 20 4.95 15.30 10.30
N ARG A 21 5.81 14.45 10.87
CA ARG A 21 6.85 14.88 11.82
C ARG A 21 7.84 15.89 11.21
N HIS A 22 8.24 15.70 9.95
CA HIS A 22 9.19 16.60 9.31
C HIS A 22 8.53 17.91 8.88
N ASN A 23 7.27 17.84 8.41
CA ASN A 23 6.46 19.02 8.14
C ASN A 23 6.26 19.87 9.41
N ASP A 24 5.90 19.24 10.53
CA ASP A 24 5.69 19.92 11.82
C ASP A 24 6.99 20.54 12.38
N ALA A 25 8.13 19.90 12.10
CA ALA A 25 9.45 20.41 12.44
C ALA A 25 9.97 21.49 11.47
N GLY A 26 9.25 21.77 10.37
CA GLY A 26 9.65 22.75 9.36
C GLY A 26 10.91 22.38 8.59
N VAL A 27 11.29 21.10 8.54
CA VAL A 27 12.48 20.64 7.82
C VAL A 27 12.09 20.01 6.49
N PRO A 28 12.82 20.32 5.40
CA PRO A 28 12.61 19.66 4.12
C PRO A 28 12.91 18.17 4.27
N PHE A 29 12.09 17.34 3.63
CA PHE A 29 12.22 15.89 3.68
C PHE A 29 12.14 15.29 2.27
N PHE A 30 12.64 14.06 2.16
CA PHE A 30 12.51 13.25 0.96
C PHE A 30 11.99 11.87 1.36
N VAL A 31 10.99 11.39 0.63
CA VAL A 31 10.43 10.05 0.81
C VAL A 31 10.57 9.31 -0.50
N TRP A 32 11.24 8.16 -0.43
CA TRP A 32 11.24 7.17 -1.49
C TRP A 32 10.37 5.99 -1.08
N PHE A 33 9.12 5.97 -1.56
CA PHE A 33 8.14 4.97 -1.18
C PHE A 33 7.98 3.90 -2.27
N ASN A 34 8.57 2.71 -2.04
CA ASN A 34 8.48 1.57 -2.95
C ASN A 34 7.38 0.60 -2.48
N THR A 35 6.26 0.58 -3.17
CA THR A 35 5.22 -0.42 -2.96
C THR A 35 5.44 -1.65 -3.83
N THR A 36 5.13 -2.84 -3.30
CA THR A 36 5.31 -4.13 -4.01
C THR A 36 4.08 -4.59 -4.79
N HIS A 37 2.93 -3.92 -4.60
CA HIS A 37 1.61 -4.37 -5.04
C HIS A 37 1.40 -4.47 -6.56
N MET A 38 2.33 -3.93 -7.35
CA MET A 38 2.31 -3.93 -8.81
C MET A 38 3.32 -4.90 -9.45
N HIS A 39 4.05 -5.68 -8.65
CA HIS A 39 4.99 -6.66 -9.19
C HIS A 39 4.32 -7.96 -9.63
N PHE A 40 4.97 -8.65 -10.57
CA PHE A 40 4.57 -9.99 -10.99
C PHE A 40 4.56 -10.95 -9.79
N ARG A 41 3.42 -11.59 -9.58
CA ARG A 41 3.00 -12.24 -8.31
C ARG A 41 2.74 -11.21 -7.21
N THR A 42 1.51 -10.71 -7.21
CA THR A 42 0.97 -9.88 -6.12
C THR A 42 0.04 -10.73 -5.25
N TYR A 43 -0.03 -10.40 -3.96
CA TYR A 43 -0.89 -11.12 -3.01
C TYR A 43 -1.91 -10.15 -2.43
N ALA A 44 -3.18 -10.38 -2.76
CA ALA A 44 -4.27 -9.61 -2.20
C ALA A 44 -4.45 -9.92 -0.71
N ARG A 45 -4.85 -8.91 0.07
CA ARG A 45 -5.36 -9.15 1.42
C ARG A 45 -6.74 -9.81 1.29
N PRO A 46 -7.15 -10.71 2.20
CA PRO A 46 -8.45 -11.38 2.10
C PRO A 46 -9.63 -10.42 1.95
N GLN A 47 -9.58 -9.26 2.60
CA GLN A 47 -10.62 -8.23 2.51
C GLN A 47 -10.69 -7.49 1.17
N ASP A 48 -9.64 -7.55 0.33
CA ASP A 48 -9.61 -6.82 -0.94
C ASP A 48 -10.06 -7.66 -2.14
N VAL A 49 -10.16 -8.98 -1.99
CA VAL A 49 -10.50 -9.88 -3.10
C VAL A 49 -11.91 -9.62 -3.63
N GLY A 50 -12.04 -9.42 -4.94
CA GLY A 50 -13.29 -9.19 -5.66
C GLY A 50 -13.74 -7.72 -5.73
N ARG A 51 -12.97 -6.78 -5.19
CA ARG A 51 -13.30 -5.33 -5.17
C ARG A 51 -13.39 -4.70 -6.57
N SER A 52 -12.58 -5.17 -7.50
CA SER A 52 -12.52 -4.71 -8.89
C SER A 52 -13.64 -5.28 -9.77
N GLY A 53 -14.43 -6.21 -9.22
CA GLY A 53 -15.61 -6.80 -9.87
C GLY A 53 -15.36 -8.18 -10.48
N ARG A 54 -16.45 -8.88 -10.80
CA ARG A 54 -16.45 -10.30 -11.21
C ARG A 54 -15.51 -10.64 -12.38
N TRP A 55 -15.32 -9.71 -13.31
CA TRP A 55 -14.53 -9.93 -14.53
C TRP A 55 -13.07 -9.52 -14.39
N GLN A 56 -12.69 -9.01 -13.23
CA GLN A 56 -11.35 -8.54 -12.93
C GLN A 56 -10.62 -9.53 -12.04
N SER A 57 -9.29 -9.59 -12.18
CA SER A 57 -8.44 -10.47 -11.40
C SER A 57 -8.03 -9.84 -10.06
N GLU A 58 -7.52 -10.66 -9.14
CA GLU A 58 -6.91 -10.22 -7.86
C GLU A 58 -5.83 -9.15 -8.04
N TYR A 59 -5.18 -9.09 -9.20
CA TYR A 59 -4.24 -8.02 -9.52
C TYR A 59 -4.93 -6.65 -9.51
N HIS A 60 -6.11 -6.55 -10.11
CA HIS A 60 -6.88 -5.31 -10.15
C HIS A 60 -7.42 -4.92 -8.78
N ASP A 61 -7.78 -5.89 -7.94
CA ASP A 61 -8.15 -5.65 -6.54
C ASP A 61 -7.00 -4.98 -5.77
N VAL A 62 -5.79 -5.49 -5.99
CA VAL A 62 -4.59 -4.94 -5.37
C VAL A 62 -4.24 -3.56 -5.92
N MET A 63 -4.53 -3.26 -7.19
CA MET A 63 -4.37 -1.90 -7.73
C MET A 63 -5.26 -0.89 -7.00
N ILE A 64 -6.49 -1.27 -6.64
CA ILE A 64 -7.39 -0.39 -5.88
C ILE A 64 -6.78 -0.11 -4.50
N TYR A 65 -6.29 -1.13 -3.79
CA TYR A 65 -5.63 -0.90 -2.51
C TYR A 65 -4.34 -0.07 -2.65
N HIS A 66 -3.59 -0.26 -3.73
CA HIS A 66 -2.41 0.54 -4.01
C HIS A 66 -2.78 2.03 -4.18
N ASP A 67 -3.85 2.33 -4.90
CA ASP A 67 -4.39 3.68 -5.06
C ASP A 67 -4.78 4.29 -3.70
N GLU A 68 -5.47 3.52 -2.84
CA GLU A 68 -5.81 3.94 -1.46
C GLU A 68 -4.61 4.23 -0.57
N CYS A 69 -3.44 3.67 -0.87
CA CYS A 69 -2.21 3.96 -0.13
C CYS A 69 -1.53 5.27 -0.58
N ILE A 70 -1.86 5.76 -1.78
CA ILE A 70 -1.27 6.96 -2.38
C ILE A 70 -2.18 8.18 -2.22
N GLY A 71 -3.49 7.99 -2.34
CA GLY A 71 -4.52 9.03 -2.16
C GLY A 71 -4.71 9.44 -0.71
#